data_AF-A0A2V7UPJ3-F1
#
_entry.id   AF-A0A2V7UPJ3-F1
#
_cell.length_a   1.000
_cell.length_b   1.000
_cell.length_c   1.000
_cell.angle_alpha   90.00
_cell.angle_beta   90.00
_cell.angle_gamma   90.00
#
_symmetry.space_group_name_H-M   'P 1'
#
loop_
_entity.id
_entity.type
_entity.pdbx_description
1 polymer ?
#
loop_
_entity_poly.entity_id
_entity_poly.type
_entity_poly.pdbx_seq_one_letter_code
_entity_poly.pdbx_strand_id
1 'polypeptide(L)'
;MSTGRPRPVRESGGVKILMYHWISGDPGQRLRHWGVTPDQFEGQMRHLHEQGYRTLRLSEVAQAVQGLRPLSERTVALTFDDGYRDFLHFAAPILEEYGFTATVFLVADRVGEINAWDERHGDPPRPLLSWEEAAELATRGFESWRRRLPGRKRSLRTGSEFPWPISLTPTVCSMIDAGSWFRPRGIRVPAPISEVGTGPEPIPISCGEV
;
A
#
# COMPACT_ATOMS: atom_id res chain seq x y z
N MET A 1 35.43 26.61 22.09
CA MET A 1 34.24 26.76 21.22
C MET A 1 34.22 25.57 20.28
N SER A 2 33.40 24.55 20.58
CA SER A 2 33.32 23.32 19.78
C SER A 2 32.29 23.53 18.68
N THR A 3 32.76 23.56 17.42
CA THR A 3 31.89 23.57 16.25
C THR A 3 31.26 22.18 16.13
N GLY A 4 30.04 22.03 16.66
CA GLY A 4 29.26 20.82 16.50
C GLY A 4 29.06 20.54 15.01
N ARG A 5 29.75 19.52 14.50
CA ARG A 5 29.55 18.98 13.15
C ARG A 5 28.05 18.68 13.01
N PRO A 6 27.34 19.19 11.98
CA PRO A 6 25.93 18.86 11.80
C PRO A 6 25.79 17.33 11.79
N ARG A 7 24.89 16.82 12.63
CA ARG A 7 24.58 15.38 12.65
C ARG A 7 24.16 15.00 11.22
N PRO A 8 24.76 13.96 10.61
CA PRO A 8 24.30 13.51 9.31
C PRO A 8 22.81 13.19 9.42
N VAL A 9 22.01 13.82 8.56
CA VAL A 9 20.60 13.45 8.36
C VAL A 9 20.59 11.95 8.11
N ARG A 10 19.84 11.20 8.90
CA ARG A 10 19.80 9.74 8.77
C ARG A 10 19.28 9.41 7.37
N GLU A 11 20.12 8.77 6.55
CA GLU A 11 19.71 8.09 5.33
C GLU A 11 18.64 7.04 5.67
N SER A 12 17.38 7.44 5.56
CA SER A 12 16.23 6.54 5.56
C SER A 12 15.08 7.24 4.82
N GLY A 13 15.39 7.74 3.63
CA GLY A 13 14.50 8.54 2.78
C GLY A 13 13.44 7.71 2.07
N GLY A 14 12.61 6.99 2.83
CA GLY A 14 11.47 6.25 2.31
C GLY A 14 10.16 6.76 2.87
N VAL A 15 9.12 6.84 2.03
CA VAL A 15 7.75 7.13 2.48
C VAL A 15 7.19 5.90 3.18
N LYS A 16 6.62 6.09 4.38
CA LYS A 16 5.85 5.04 5.04
C LYS A 16 4.45 4.97 4.43
N ILE A 17 3.97 3.78 4.13
CA ILE A 17 2.63 3.55 3.59
C ILE A 17 1.84 2.77 4.65
N LEU A 18 0.78 3.38 5.16
CA LEU A 18 -0.14 2.76 6.11
C LEU A 18 -1.37 2.30 5.34
N MET A 19 -1.70 1.01 5.47
CA MET A 19 -2.79 0.37 4.75
C MET A 19 -3.92 0.00 5.70
N TYR A 20 -5.12 0.41 5.34
CA TYR A 20 -6.38 0.13 6.03
C TYR A 20 -7.30 -0.65 5.09
N HIS A 21 -8.28 -1.38 5.65
CA HIS A 21 -9.38 -1.94 4.86
C HIS A 21 -10.67 -1.20 5.18
N TRP A 22 -11.30 -1.49 6.32
CA TRP A 22 -12.59 -0.89 6.71
C TRP A 22 -12.49 -0.15 8.05
N ILE A 23 -13.23 0.95 8.16
CA ILE A 23 -13.32 1.81 9.34
C ILE A 23 -14.77 1.80 9.81
N SER A 24 -15.08 0.96 10.80
CA SER A 24 -16.46 0.70 11.20
C SER A 24 -16.60 0.45 12.70
N GLY A 25 -17.72 0.87 13.27
CA GLY A 25 -18.07 0.56 14.67
C GLY A 25 -18.24 -0.94 14.93
N ASP A 26 -18.47 -1.74 13.88
CA ASP A 26 -18.39 -3.19 13.93
C ASP A 26 -17.18 -3.65 13.10
N PRO A 27 -16.04 -4.01 13.71
CA PRO A 27 -14.88 -4.53 12.98
C PRO A 27 -15.12 -5.93 12.42
N GLY A 28 -16.26 -6.59 12.72
CA GLY A 28 -16.53 -7.98 12.41
C GLY A 28 -16.05 -8.91 13.52
N GLN A 29 -16.19 -10.21 13.31
CA GLN A 29 -15.82 -11.26 14.25
C GLN A 29 -14.50 -11.91 13.87
N ARG A 30 -14.48 -12.61 12.74
CA ARG A 30 -13.34 -13.46 12.33
C ARG A 30 -12.28 -12.64 11.62
N LEU A 31 -12.71 -11.63 10.87
CA LEU A 31 -11.85 -10.71 10.15
C LEU A 31 -11.59 -9.39 10.89
N ARG A 32 -11.92 -9.30 12.19
CA ARG A 32 -11.77 -8.08 13.01
C ARG A 32 -10.40 -7.40 13.00
N HIS A 33 -9.35 -8.15 12.67
CA HIS A 33 -7.97 -7.65 12.62
C HIS A 33 -7.67 -6.83 11.36
N TRP A 34 -8.53 -6.87 10.35
CA TRP A 34 -8.46 -6.05 9.14
C TRP A 34 -9.24 -4.73 9.28
N GLY A 35 -10.12 -4.64 10.27
CA GLY A 35 -10.90 -3.44 10.58
C GLY A 35 -10.35 -2.65 11.76
N VAL A 36 -10.58 -1.35 11.75
CA VAL A 36 -10.42 -0.50 12.94
C VAL A 36 -11.69 0.28 13.20
N THR A 37 -11.92 0.63 14.47
CA THR A 37 -13.05 1.50 14.84
C THR A 37 -12.76 2.97 14.47
N PRO A 38 -13.79 3.81 14.28
CA PRO A 38 -13.60 5.24 14.04
C PRO A 38 -12.74 5.92 15.11
N ASP A 39 -12.97 5.64 16.40
CA ASP A 39 -12.19 6.22 17.50
C ASP A 39 -10.71 5.82 17.46
N GLN A 40 -10.41 4.56 17.13
CA GLN A 40 -9.03 4.10 16.95
C GLN A 40 -8.36 4.77 15.76
N PHE A 41 -9.08 4.90 14.64
CA PHE A 41 -8.59 5.56 13.45
C PHE A 41 -8.34 7.06 13.71
N GLU A 42 -9.27 7.74 14.37
CA GLU A 42 -9.15 9.15 14.75
C GLU A 42 -7.95 9.38 15.68
N GLY A 43 -7.76 8.50 16.68
CA GLY A 43 -6.59 8.55 17.55
C GLY A 43 -5.26 8.41 16.80
N GLN A 44 -5.21 7.58 15.75
CA GLN A 44 -4.05 7.45 14.88
C GLN A 44 -3.83 8.71 14.03
N MET A 45 -4.89 9.29 13.46
CA MET A 45 -4.78 10.51 12.66
C MET A 45 -4.35 11.70 13.51
N ARG A 46 -4.91 11.83 14.71
CA ARG A 46 -4.51 12.81 15.71
C ARG A 46 -3.03 12.70 16.05
N HIS A 47 -2.55 11.49 16.31
CA HIS A 47 -1.14 11.25 16.60
C HIS A 47 -0.25 11.71 15.43
N LEU A 48 -0.58 11.34 14.19
CA LEU A 48 0.16 11.79 13.01
C LEU A 48 0.17 13.32 12.90
N HIS A 49 -0.98 13.96 13.10
CA HIS A 49 -1.11 15.41 13.03
C HIS A 49 -0.27 16.11 14.11
N GLU A 50 -0.35 15.67 15.38
CA GLU A 50 0.43 16.21 16.50
C GLU A 50 1.94 16.02 16.31
N GLN A 51 2.37 14.94 15.67
CA GLN A 51 3.77 14.71 15.33
C GLN A 51 4.24 15.49 14.08
N GLY A 52 3.35 16.26 13.43
CA GLY A 52 3.65 17.09 12.27
C GLY A 52 3.80 16.29 10.98
N TYR A 53 3.15 15.14 10.86
CA TYR A 53 3.09 14.41 9.60
C TYR A 53 2.19 15.11 8.58
N ARG A 54 2.56 14.94 7.31
CA ARG A 54 1.72 15.24 6.16
C ARG A 54 1.44 13.96 5.40
N THR A 55 0.25 13.89 4.81
CA THR A 55 -0.15 12.75 3.99
C THR A 55 0.03 13.04 2.51
N LEU A 56 0.46 12.04 1.74
CA LEU A 56 0.47 12.07 0.28
C LEU A 56 -0.40 10.98 -0.33
N ARG A 57 -1.00 11.31 -1.47
CA ARG A 57 -1.58 10.31 -2.38
C ARG A 57 -0.47 9.48 -3.02
N LEU A 58 -0.78 8.26 -3.44
CA LEU A 58 0.22 7.40 -4.08
C LEU A 58 0.76 7.98 -5.40
N SER A 59 -0.05 8.73 -6.17
CA SER A 59 0.47 9.47 -7.33
C SER A 59 1.54 10.50 -6.95
N GLU A 60 1.38 11.17 -5.81
CA GLU A 60 2.35 12.13 -5.29
C GLU A 60 3.61 11.44 -4.73
N VAL A 61 3.46 10.25 -4.12
CA VAL A 61 4.59 9.41 -3.72
C VAL A 61 5.38 8.97 -4.95
N ALA A 62 4.70 8.54 -6.01
CA ALA A 62 5.34 8.15 -7.27
C ALA A 62 6.14 9.32 -7.89
N GLN A 63 5.60 10.54 -7.86
CA GLN A 63 6.32 11.74 -8.29
C GLN A 63 7.57 12.00 -7.43
N ALA A 64 7.49 11.82 -6.11
CA ALA A 64 8.62 11.99 -5.21
C ALA A 64 9.74 10.97 -5.49
N VAL A 65 9.38 9.70 -5.71
CA VAL A 65 10.33 8.63 -6.08
C VAL A 65 11.02 8.92 -7.41
N GLN A 66 10.31 9.55 -8.35
CA GLN A 66 10.85 9.97 -9.65
C GLN A 66 11.67 11.28 -9.57
N GLY A 67 11.78 11.91 -8.40
CA GLY A 67 12.48 13.19 -8.23
C GLY A 67 11.72 14.40 -8.80
N LEU A 68 10.45 14.23 -9.18
CA LEU A 68 9.59 15.30 -9.71
C LEU A 68 9.00 16.19 -8.61
N ARG A 69 9.12 15.77 -7.35
CA ARG A 69 8.64 16.47 -6.17
C ARG A 69 9.62 16.27 -5.01
N PRO A 70 9.87 17.29 -4.17
CA PRO A 70 10.59 17.10 -2.92
C PRO A 70 9.76 16.31 -1.91
N LEU A 71 10.40 15.42 -1.15
CA LEU A 71 9.77 14.68 -0.07
C LEU A 71 10.13 15.31 1.28
N SER A 72 9.12 15.65 2.09
CA SER A 72 9.34 16.11 3.47
C SER A 72 9.66 14.93 4.39
N GLU A 73 10.53 15.13 5.40
CA GLU A 73 10.94 14.09 6.35
C GLU A 73 9.75 13.45 7.11
N ARG A 74 8.66 14.19 7.30
CA ARG A 74 7.45 13.71 8.00
C ARG A 74 6.31 13.44 7.02
N THR A 75 6.55 12.53 6.09
CA THR A 75 5.56 12.15 5.08
C THR A 75 5.11 10.71 5.26
N VAL A 76 3.80 10.50 5.23
CA VAL A 76 3.16 9.18 5.22
C VAL A 76 2.17 9.12 4.05
N ALA A 77 1.94 7.94 3.48
CA ALA A 77 0.83 7.70 2.56
C ALA A 77 -0.20 6.83 3.25
N LEU A 78 -1.47 7.21 3.13
CA LEU A 78 -2.59 6.44 3.67
C LEU A 78 -3.29 5.75 2.50
N THR A 79 -3.43 4.43 2.58
CA THR A 79 -4.11 3.62 1.57
C THR A 79 -5.26 2.85 2.17
N PHE A 80 -6.34 2.73 1.42
CA PHE A 80 -7.54 2.01 1.81
C PHE A 80 -7.86 0.98 0.74
N ASP A 81 -7.77 -0.29 1.10
CA ASP A 81 -8.00 -1.39 0.18
C ASP A 81 -9.48 -1.73 0.09
N ASP A 82 -9.84 -2.42 -0.99
CA ASP A 82 -11.16 -2.96 -1.32
C ASP A 82 -12.28 -1.97 -1.64
N GLY A 83 -12.18 -0.71 -1.21
CA GLY A 83 -13.16 0.32 -1.52
C GLY A 83 -14.44 0.16 -0.72
N TYR A 84 -14.33 -0.16 0.57
CA TYR A 84 -15.47 -0.20 1.49
C TYR A 84 -16.16 1.16 1.58
N ARG A 85 -17.49 1.16 1.58
CA ARG A 85 -18.32 2.37 1.62
C ARG A 85 -18.14 3.15 2.93
N ASP A 86 -17.73 2.48 3.99
CA ASP A 86 -17.49 3.08 5.29
C ASP A 86 -16.33 4.09 5.30
N PHE A 87 -15.41 4.02 4.32
CA PHE A 87 -14.44 5.08 4.05
C PHE A 87 -15.12 6.45 3.90
N LEU A 88 -16.19 6.52 3.10
CA LEU A 88 -16.92 7.77 2.85
C LEU A 88 -17.55 8.34 4.13
N HIS A 89 -18.07 7.45 4.99
CA HIS A 89 -18.88 7.83 6.15
C HIS A 89 -18.06 8.06 7.42
N PHE A 90 -16.93 7.37 7.59
CA PHE A 90 -16.12 7.45 8.81
C PHE A 90 -14.71 7.96 8.54
N ALA A 91 -14.00 7.42 7.55
CA ALA A 91 -12.60 7.76 7.33
C ALA A 91 -12.44 9.16 6.73
N ALA A 92 -13.19 9.48 5.67
CA ALA A 92 -13.07 10.74 4.93
C ALA A 92 -13.32 11.98 5.81
N PRO A 93 -14.38 12.05 6.64
CA PRO A 93 -14.59 13.19 7.54
C PRO A 93 -13.44 13.38 8.54
N ILE A 94 -12.92 12.29 9.11
CA ILE A 94 -11.78 12.33 10.04
C ILE A 94 -10.52 12.85 9.32
N LEU A 95 -10.24 12.35 8.11
CA LEU A 95 -9.08 12.80 7.34
C LEU A 95 -9.16 14.29 6.99
N GLU A 96 -10.35 14.78 6.63
CA GLU A 96 -10.57 16.20 6.33
C GLU A 96 -10.34 17.10 7.55
N GLU A 97 -10.76 16.65 8.74
CA GLU A 97 -10.54 17.38 10.00
C GLU A 97 -9.04 17.63 10.27
N TYR A 98 -8.19 16.66 9.96
CA TYR A 98 -6.74 16.76 10.13
C TYR A 98 -6.00 17.29 8.88
N GLY A 99 -6.72 17.67 7.82
CA GLY A 99 -6.13 18.15 6.56
C GLY A 99 -5.35 17.09 5.79
N PHE A 100 -5.74 15.83 5.95
CA PHE A 100 -5.10 14.66 5.34
C PHE A 100 -5.79 14.21 4.05
N THR A 101 -5.03 13.50 3.21
CA THR A 101 -5.45 12.86 1.96
C THR A 101 -5.07 11.39 1.99
N ALA A 102 -5.70 10.60 1.12
CA ALA A 102 -5.49 9.16 1.02
C ALA A 102 -5.76 8.65 -0.41
N THR A 103 -5.31 7.43 -0.68
CA THR A 103 -5.62 6.69 -1.92
C THR A 103 -6.49 5.48 -1.59
N VAL A 104 -7.61 5.31 -2.29
CA VAL A 104 -8.57 4.21 -2.13
C VAL A 104 -8.50 3.26 -3.33
N PHE A 105 -8.34 1.96 -3.09
CA PHE A 105 -8.32 0.93 -4.13
C PHE A 105 -9.68 0.25 -4.28
N LEU A 106 -10.37 0.54 -5.37
CA LEU A 106 -11.68 -0.02 -5.70
C LEU A 106 -11.55 -1.37 -6.38
N VAL A 107 -12.29 -2.37 -5.92
CA VAL A 107 -12.45 -3.65 -6.64
C VAL A 107 -13.35 -3.43 -7.85
N ALA A 108 -12.76 -3.26 -9.03
CA ALA A 108 -13.42 -2.68 -10.20
C ALA A 108 -14.66 -3.45 -10.69
N ASP A 109 -14.72 -4.77 -10.45
CA ASP A 109 -15.83 -5.65 -10.81
C ASP A 109 -16.91 -5.75 -9.73
N ARG A 110 -16.78 -5.01 -8.61
CA ARG A 110 -17.70 -5.01 -7.47
C ARG A 110 -18.08 -3.60 -6.98
N VAL A 111 -17.71 -2.55 -7.72
CA VAL A 111 -18.07 -1.17 -7.36
C VAL A 111 -19.59 -1.01 -7.31
N GLY A 112 -20.11 -0.52 -6.20
CA GLY A 112 -21.54 -0.40 -5.89
C GLY A 112 -22.22 -1.70 -5.46
N GLU A 113 -21.46 -2.79 -5.25
CA GLU A 113 -21.96 -4.06 -4.73
C GLU A 113 -21.52 -4.27 -3.27
N ILE A 114 -21.17 -5.51 -2.91
CA ILE A 114 -20.71 -5.94 -1.59
C ILE A 114 -19.40 -6.72 -1.71
N ASN A 115 -18.66 -6.86 -0.61
CA ASN A 115 -17.42 -7.66 -0.51
C ASN A 115 -17.68 -9.18 -0.49
N ALA A 116 -18.34 -9.73 -1.50
CA ALA A 116 -18.72 -11.15 -1.56
C ALA A 116 -17.55 -12.15 -1.41
N TRP A 117 -16.29 -11.71 -1.58
CA TRP A 117 -15.13 -12.56 -1.37
C TRP A 117 -14.94 -12.99 0.09
N ASP A 118 -15.50 -12.26 1.06
CA ASP A 118 -15.38 -12.57 2.48
C ASP A 118 -16.50 -13.46 3.04
N GLU A 119 -17.52 -13.78 2.24
CA GLU A 119 -18.63 -14.65 2.64
C GLU A 119 -18.15 -15.99 3.23
N ARG A 120 -17.07 -16.55 2.66
CA ARG A 120 -16.47 -17.81 3.11
C ARG A 120 -15.91 -17.76 4.53
N HIS A 121 -15.66 -16.56 5.06
CA HIS A 121 -15.06 -16.35 6.37
C HIS A 121 -16.09 -16.17 7.48
N GLY A 122 -17.38 -16.08 7.15
CA GLY A 122 -18.49 -16.04 8.11
C GLY A 122 -18.80 -14.66 8.70
N ASP A 123 -18.14 -13.60 8.22
CA ASP A 123 -18.51 -12.22 8.52
C ASP A 123 -19.60 -11.72 7.54
N PRO A 124 -20.53 -10.85 7.99
CA PRO A 124 -21.56 -10.31 7.11
C PRO A 124 -20.93 -9.47 6.00
N PRO A 125 -21.49 -9.51 4.78
CA PRO A 125 -21.00 -8.68 3.69
C PRO A 125 -21.21 -7.19 3.99
N ARG A 126 -20.25 -6.40 3.57
CA ARG A 126 -20.18 -4.94 3.70
C ARG A 126 -20.36 -4.29 2.33
N PRO A 127 -21.07 -3.15 2.27
CA PRO A 127 -21.22 -2.40 1.02
C PRO A 127 -19.90 -1.80 0.57
N LEU A 128 -19.70 -1.80 -0.74
CA LEU A 128 -18.57 -1.15 -1.39
C LEU A 128 -19.02 0.20 -2.00
N LEU A 129 -18.08 1.12 -2.16
CA LEU A 129 -18.31 2.41 -2.78
C LEU A 129 -18.90 2.23 -4.18
N SER A 130 -19.86 3.07 -4.54
CA SER A 130 -20.33 3.23 -5.92
C SER A 130 -19.39 4.13 -6.74
N TRP A 131 -19.58 4.19 -8.06
CA TRP A 131 -18.84 5.12 -8.92
C TRP A 131 -19.15 6.59 -8.61
N GLU A 132 -20.39 6.88 -8.20
CA GLU A 132 -20.81 8.22 -7.79
C GLU A 132 -20.11 8.65 -6.51
N GLU A 133 -20.05 7.76 -5.52
CA GLU A 133 -19.36 8.01 -4.25
C GLU A 133 -17.85 8.12 -4.45
N ALA A 134 -17.25 7.30 -5.31
CA ALA A 134 -15.84 7.45 -5.66
C ALA A 134 -15.55 8.79 -6.36
N ALA A 135 -16.48 9.28 -7.19
CA ALA A 135 -16.37 10.60 -7.80
C ALA A 135 -16.51 11.72 -6.75
N GLU A 136 -17.41 11.58 -5.78
CA GLU A 136 -17.53 12.50 -4.64
C GLU A 136 -16.20 12.60 -3.87
N LEU A 137 -15.59 11.46 -3.54
CA LEU A 137 -14.30 11.42 -2.85
C LEU A 137 -13.20 12.17 -3.61
N ALA A 138 -13.21 12.10 -4.95
CA ALA A 138 -12.25 12.84 -5.77
C ALA A 138 -12.40 14.37 -5.61
N THR A 139 -13.64 14.86 -5.50
CA THR A 139 -13.90 16.30 -5.26
C THR A 139 -13.43 16.76 -3.88
N ARG A 140 -13.31 15.82 -2.94
CA ARG A 140 -12.87 16.03 -1.56
C ARG A 140 -11.35 15.89 -1.36
N GLY A 141 -10.60 15.70 -2.45
CA GLY A 141 -9.14 15.61 -2.41
C GLY A 141 -8.57 14.21 -2.17
N PHE A 142 -9.40 13.17 -2.24
CA PHE A 142 -8.96 11.77 -2.19
C PHE A 142 -8.68 11.23 -3.60
N GLU A 143 -7.83 10.22 -3.68
CA GLU A 143 -7.50 9.53 -4.92
C GLU A 143 -8.16 8.15 -4.96
N SER A 144 -8.72 7.73 -6.09
CA SER A 144 -9.32 6.40 -6.25
C SER A 144 -8.68 5.63 -7.41
N TRP A 145 -8.17 4.42 -7.14
CA TRP A 145 -7.49 3.56 -8.11
C TRP A 145 -8.28 2.27 -8.30
N ARG A 146 -8.23 1.69 -9.51
CA ARG A 146 -8.90 0.42 -9.81
C ARG A 146 -7.97 -0.76 -9.54
N ARG A 147 -8.41 -1.70 -8.70
CA ARG A 147 -7.76 -2.99 -8.44
C ARG A 147 -8.50 -4.10 -9.17
N ARG A 148 -7.75 -5.02 -9.77
CA ARG A 148 -8.26 -6.25 -10.40
C ARG A 148 -7.95 -7.44 -9.49
N LEU A 149 -8.93 -8.30 -9.21
CA LEU A 149 -8.69 -9.57 -8.54
C LEU A 149 -8.03 -10.59 -9.50
N PRO A 150 -7.01 -11.36 -9.06
CA PRO A 150 -6.41 -12.40 -9.89
C PRO A 150 -7.45 -13.49 -10.25
N GLY A 151 -7.47 -13.92 -11.52
CA GLY A 151 -8.18 -15.15 -11.94
C GLY A 151 -9.52 -15.01 -12.68
N ARG A 152 -10.08 -13.81 -12.88
CA ARG A 152 -11.29 -13.63 -13.73
C ARG A 152 -10.95 -13.07 -15.11
N LYS A 153 -11.20 -13.86 -16.17
CA LYS A 153 -11.27 -13.38 -17.57
C LYS A 153 -12.63 -12.70 -17.77
N ARG A 154 -12.68 -11.47 -18.33
CA ARG A 154 -13.96 -10.82 -18.70
C ARG A 154 -14.19 -10.91 -20.21
N SER A 155 -15.41 -11.28 -20.59
CA SER A 155 -16.04 -10.89 -21.85
C SER A 155 -16.40 -9.40 -21.76
N LEU A 156 -15.92 -8.61 -22.73
CA LEU A 156 -16.20 -7.18 -22.81
C LEU A 156 -17.65 -6.98 -23.24
N ARG A 157 -18.48 -6.40 -22.36
CA ARG A 157 -19.60 -5.56 -22.81
C ARG A 157 -19.09 -4.13 -22.91
N THR A 158 -18.99 -3.65 -24.14
CA THR A 158 -18.84 -2.25 -24.52
C THR A 158 -20.17 -1.55 -24.30
N GLY A 159 -20.17 -0.42 -23.60
CA GLY A 159 -21.36 0.41 -23.40
C GLY A 159 -21.11 1.53 -22.40
N SER A 160 -21.20 2.77 -22.89
CA SER A 160 -20.96 4.07 -22.24
C SER A 160 -19.48 4.44 -22.00
N GLU A 161 -19.01 5.36 -22.86
CA GLU A 161 -17.79 6.14 -22.68
C GLU A 161 -17.87 6.94 -21.37
N PHE A 162 -16.90 6.74 -20.48
CA PHE A 162 -16.74 7.50 -19.25
C PHE A 162 -15.69 8.60 -19.46
N PRO A 163 -15.98 9.88 -19.13
CA PRO A 163 -15.09 10.98 -19.43
C PRO A 163 -14.10 11.22 -18.29
N TRP A 164 -13.12 10.32 -18.11
CA TRP A 164 -11.88 10.66 -17.39
C TRP A 164 -10.71 9.88 -18.00
N PRO A 165 -9.72 10.55 -18.63
CA PRO A 165 -8.51 9.88 -19.06
C PRO A 165 -7.61 9.73 -17.86
N ILE A 166 -7.60 8.55 -17.23
CA ILE A 166 -6.46 8.12 -16.43
C ILE A 166 -5.98 6.83 -17.06
N SER A 167 -5.36 6.94 -18.23
CA SER A 167 -4.54 5.87 -18.74
C SER A 167 -3.32 5.77 -17.83
N LEU A 168 -3.18 4.61 -17.21
CA LEU A 168 -1.97 4.23 -16.49
C LEU A 168 -0.82 4.29 -17.49
N THR A 169 0.19 5.12 -17.24
CA THR A 169 1.48 4.93 -17.92
C THR A 169 2.06 3.58 -17.46
N PRO A 170 2.75 2.83 -18.33
CA PRO A 170 3.22 1.47 -18.04
C PRO A 170 4.07 1.35 -16.76
N THR A 171 4.64 2.46 -16.28
CA THR A 171 5.51 2.54 -15.10
C THR A 171 4.79 2.30 -13.78
N VAL A 172 3.50 2.62 -13.67
CA VAL A 172 2.74 2.48 -12.41
C VAL A 172 2.19 1.05 -12.23
N CYS A 173 1.80 0.38 -13.33
CA CYS A 173 1.34 -1.01 -13.28
C CYS A 173 2.43 -1.99 -12.83
N SER A 174 3.69 -1.78 -13.22
CA SER A 174 4.77 -2.74 -12.89
C SER A 174 5.12 -2.77 -11.39
N MET A 175 4.79 -1.71 -10.64
CA MET A 175 5.03 -1.66 -9.20
C MET A 175 3.94 -2.39 -8.38
N ILE A 176 2.72 -2.51 -8.93
CA ILE A 176 1.59 -3.15 -8.25
C ILE A 176 1.51 -4.66 -8.56
N ASP A 177 1.95 -5.11 -9.74
CA ASP A 177 1.91 -6.53 -10.14
C ASP A 177 3.11 -7.37 -9.66
N ALA A 178 4.11 -6.79 -8.97
CA ALA A 178 5.30 -7.51 -8.53
C ALA A 178 5.13 -8.21 -7.16
N GLY A 179 4.25 -9.21 -7.13
CA GLY A 179 4.15 -10.20 -6.05
C GLY A 179 5.31 -11.22 -6.02
N SER A 180 6.55 -10.78 -6.23
CA SER A 180 7.74 -11.64 -6.16
C SER A 180 9.00 -10.81 -5.93
N TRP A 181 9.31 -10.54 -4.66
CA TRP A 181 10.58 -9.94 -4.25
C TRP A 181 11.50 -11.00 -3.65
N PHE A 182 12.43 -11.54 -4.44
CA PHE A 182 13.81 -11.79 -4.01
C PHE A 182 14.71 -12.07 -5.22
N ARG A 183 15.57 -11.10 -5.56
CA ARG A 183 17.03 -11.23 -5.85
C ARG A 183 17.56 -9.89 -6.36
N PRO A 184 18.36 -9.15 -5.58
CA PRO A 184 19.03 -7.96 -6.09
C PRO A 184 20.25 -8.37 -6.93
N ARG A 185 20.39 -7.80 -8.13
CA ARG A 185 21.66 -7.77 -8.87
C ARG A 185 22.34 -6.43 -8.59
N GLY A 186 23.58 -6.46 -8.12
CA GLY A 186 24.39 -5.26 -7.87
C GLY A 186 25.69 -5.48 -7.11
N ILE A 187 25.91 -6.65 -6.50
CA ILE A 187 27.21 -7.01 -5.91
C ILE A 187 28.07 -7.69 -6.98
N ARG A 188 29.19 -7.03 -7.33
CA ARG A 188 30.28 -7.62 -8.11
C ARG A 188 31.00 -8.66 -7.26
N VAL A 189 31.02 -9.90 -7.72
CA VAL A 189 31.92 -10.96 -7.22
C VAL A 189 33.05 -11.09 -8.24
N PRO A 190 34.34 -11.06 -7.85
CA PRO A 190 35.43 -11.26 -8.80
C PRO A 190 35.40 -12.68 -9.39
N ALA A 191 35.81 -12.79 -10.66
CA ALA A 191 35.79 -14.04 -11.44
C ALA A 191 36.76 -15.09 -10.85
N PRO A 192 36.43 -16.40 -10.97
CA PRO A 192 37.34 -17.46 -10.58
C PRO A 192 38.42 -17.66 -11.63
N ILE A 193 39.65 -17.70 -11.16
CA ILE A 193 40.84 -18.20 -11.84
C ILE A 193 40.65 -19.69 -12.14
N SER A 194 40.84 -20.07 -13.40
CA SER A 194 40.95 -21.45 -13.86
C SER A 194 42.32 -22.03 -13.53
N GLU A 195 42.32 -23.35 -13.26
CA GLU A 195 43.36 -24.36 -13.46
C GLU A 195 43.99 -25.10 -12.26
N VAL A 196 43.86 -26.43 -12.36
CA VAL A 196 44.81 -27.53 -12.05
C VAL A 196 44.94 -28.01 -10.59
N GLY A 197 44.77 -29.33 -10.42
CA GLY A 197 45.47 -30.08 -9.37
C GLY A 197 44.71 -31.25 -8.74
N THR A 198 45.19 -32.46 -9.01
CA THR A 198 44.73 -33.79 -8.56
C THR A 198 45.03 -34.14 -7.08
N GLY A 199 44.03 -34.68 -6.36
CA GLY A 199 44.09 -35.67 -5.25
C GLY A 199 44.77 -35.29 -3.90
N PRO A 200 44.69 -36.13 -2.84
CA PRO A 200 43.82 -37.29 -2.56
C PRO A 200 42.95 -37.15 -1.25
N GLU A 201 42.00 -38.08 -1.02
CA GLU A 201 41.34 -38.38 0.30
C GLU A 201 42.36 -38.81 1.39
N PRO A 202 42.08 -38.98 2.73
CA PRO A 202 40.82 -39.25 3.49
C PRO A 202 40.68 -38.37 4.80
N ILE A 203 39.73 -38.50 5.77
CA ILE A 203 39.46 -39.52 6.83
C ILE A 203 38.19 -39.06 7.62
N PRO A 204 37.29 -39.95 8.12
CA PRO A 204 36.14 -39.58 8.94
C PRO A 204 36.45 -39.54 10.44
N ILE A 205 35.82 -38.64 11.20
CA ILE A 205 35.84 -38.70 12.67
C ILE A 205 34.40 -38.60 13.21
N SER A 206 33.98 -39.72 13.78
CA SER A 206 32.84 -39.91 14.67
C SER A 206 33.18 -39.46 16.09
N CYS A 207 32.18 -38.96 16.83
CA CYS A 207 31.93 -39.10 18.29
C CYS A 207 30.80 -38.09 18.60
N GLY A 208 29.66 -38.41 19.22
CA GLY A 208 29.33 -39.44 20.19
C GLY A 208 28.58 -38.73 21.32
N GLU A 209 27.30 -39.06 21.51
CA GLU A 209 26.43 -38.52 22.56
C GLU A 209 26.89 -38.93 23.97
N VAL A 210 26.57 -38.09 24.96
CA VAL A 210 26.50 -38.45 26.38
C VAL A 210 25.16 -37.99 26.91
#